data_AF-A0A5R2NB41-F1
#
_entry.id   AF-A0A5R2NB41-F1
#
_cell.length_a   1.000
_cell.length_b   1.000
_cell.length_c   1.000
_cell.angle_alpha   90.00
_cell.angle_beta   90.00
_cell.angle_gamma   90.00
#
_symmetry.space_group_name_H-M   'P 1'
#
loop_
_entity.id
_entity.type
_entity.pdbx_description
1 polymer ?
#
loop_
_entity_poly.entity_id
_entity_poly.type
_entity_poly.pdbx_seq_one_letter_code
_entity_poly.pdbx_strand_id
1 'polypeptide(L)'
;MSQTDERQINAVVESYVLAMSTADQEKLRTAFHASASIIGNFQGAVEWLSVDGYVGEVMGADLAPNNSPNWKILLLDITADA
;
A
#
# COMPACT_ATOMS: atom_id res chain seq x y z
N MET A 1 24.74 -4.23 0.01
CA MET A 1 23.30 -4.07 0.31
C MET A 1 23.00 -4.86 1.57
N SER A 2 22.30 -4.27 2.53
CA SER A 2 21.87 -4.99 3.73
C SER A 2 20.72 -5.91 3.32
N GLN A 3 20.92 -7.23 3.45
CA GLN A 3 19.87 -8.23 3.22
C GLN A 3 18.65 -8.03 4.15
N THR A 4 18.76 -7.17 5.15
CA THR A 4 17.68 -6.84 6.09
C THR A 4 16.71 -5.84 5.48
N ASP A 5 17.18 -4.79 4.83
CA ASP A 5 16.33 -3.69 4.32
C ASP A 5 15.41 -4.21 3.22
N GLU A 6 15.96 -4.99 2.28
CA GLU A 6 15.18 -5.62 1.21
C GLU A 6 14.09 -6.55 1.76
N ARG A 7 14.41 -7.35 2.79
CA ARG A 7 13.42 -8.24 3.44
C ARG A 7 12.31 -7.44 4.14
N GLN A 8 12.67 -6.35 4.82
CA GLN A 8 11.70 -5.50 5.51
C GLN A 8 10.79 -4.78 4.52
N ILE A 9 11.34 -4.25 3.43
CA ILE A 9 10.56 -3.60 2.36
C ILE A 9 9.61 -4.61 1.72
N ASN A 10 10.09 -5.80 1.36
CA ASN A 10 9.25 -6.86 0.79
C ASN A 10 8.07 -7.22 1.72
N ALA A 11 8.33 -7.38 3.02
CA ALA A 11 7.29 -7.70 4.00
C ALA A 11 6.23 -6.59 4.12
N VAL A 12 6.62 -5.33 4.08
CA VAL A 12 5.67 -4.20 4.11
C VAL A 12 4.83 -4.16 2.83
N VAL A 13 5.43 -4.36 1.66
CA VAL A 13 4.70 -4.39 0.38
C VAL A 13 3.72 -5.56 0.33
N GLU A 14 4.11 -6.75 0.78
CA GLU A 14 3.22 -7.92 0.88
C GLU A 14 2.03 -7.63 1.81
N SER A 15 2.30 -7.06 2.99
CA SER A 15 1.25 -6.68 3.94
C SER A 15 0.30 -5.63 3.36
N TYR A 16 0.82 -4.62 2.66
CA TYR A 16 0.03 -3.60 1.97
C TYR A 16 -0.93 -4.22 0.95
N VAL A 17 -0.40 -5.05 0.03
CA VAL A 17 -1.21 -5.64 -1.05
C VAL A 17 -2.27 -6.57 -0.48
N LEU A 18 -1.91 -7.41 0.51
CA LEU A 18 -2.86 -8.30 1.15
C LEU A 18 -3.95 -7.51 1.87
N ALA A 19 -3.59 -6.52 2.69
CA ALA A 19 -4.54 -5.73 3.46
C ALA A 19 -5.51 -4.95 2.55
N MET A 20 -5.02 -4.36 1.46
CA MET A 20 -5.86 -3.72 0.45
C MET A 20 -6.82 -4.74 -0.19
N SER A 21 -6.29 -5.90 -0.60
CA SER A 21 -7.03 -6.96 -1.31
C SER A 21 -8.10 -7.64 -0.44
N THR A 22 -7.93 -7.66 0.89
CA THR A 22 -8.88 -8.24 1.83
C THR A 22 -9.71 -7.20 2.58
N ALA A 23 -9.59 -5.91 2.24
CA ALA A 23 -10.21 -4.81 2.97
C ALA A 23 -9.91 -4.82 4.49
N ASP A 24 -8.66 -5.13 4.88
CA ASP A 24 -8.20 -5.08 6.26
C ASP A 24 -7.76 -3.65 6.63
N GLN A 25 -8.71 -2.88 7.16
CA GLN A 25 -8.53 -1.45 7.45
C GLN A 25 -7.33 -1.16 8.35
N GLU A 26 -7.15 -1.94 9.42
CA GLU A 26 -6.09 -1.70 10.40
C GLU A 26 -4.72 -2.00 9.81
N LYS A 27 -4.55 -3.16 9.17
CA LYS A 27 -3.28 -3.50 8.54
C LYS A 27 -2.94 -2.55 7.40
N LEU A 28 -3.93 -2.14 6.62
CA LEU A 28 -3.71 -1.21 5.51
C LEU A 28 -3.13 0.12 6.00
N ARG A 29 -3.64 0.66 7.12
CA ARG A 29 -3.08 1.87 7.74
C ARG A 29 -1.63 1.69 8.16
N THR A 30 -1.25 0.54 8.71
CA THR A 30 0.12 0.30 9.20
C THR A 30 1.17 0.25 8.09
N ALA A 31 0.78 0.06 6.84
CA ALA A 31 1.70 0.08 5.70
C ALA A 31 2.19 1.50 5.34
N PHE A 32 1.57 2.54 5.89
CA PHE A 32 1.85 3.94 5.55
C PHE A 32 2.33 4.73 6.76
N HIS A 33 3.20 5.72 6.49
CA HIS A 33 3.39 6.81 7.43
C HIS A 33 2.10 7.63 7.55
N ALA A 34 1.76 8.12 8.75
CA ALA A 34 0.50 8.83 8.99
C ALA A 34 0.32 10.09 8.12
N SER A 35 1.42 10.72 7.68
CA SER A 35 1.41 11.89 6.80
C SER A 35 1.61 11.54 5.31
N ALA A 36 1.55 10.27 4.92
CA ALA A 36 1.70 9.87 3.52
C ALA A 36 0.53 10.39 2.67
N SER A 37 0.80 10.55 1.38
CA SER A 37 -0.21 10.94 0.38
C SER A 37 -0.33 9.86 -0.68
N ILE A 38 -1.56 9.56 -1.08
CA ILE A 38 -1.87 8.66 -2.18
C ILE A 38 -2.39 9.54 -3.31
N ILE A 39 -1.66 9.57 -4.43
CA ILE A 39 -1.90 10.53 -5.51
C ILE A 39 -2.05 9.76 -6.82
N GLY A 40 -3.10 10.08 -7.57
CA GLY A 40 -3.40 9.43 -8.83
C GLY A 40 -4.31 10.27 -9.71
N ASN A 41 -4.61 9.77 -10.90
CA ASN A 41 -5.68 10.31 -11.72
C ASN A 41 -6.84 9.32 -11.70
N PHE A 42 -8.03 9.78 -11.32
CA PHE A 42 -9.24 8.99 -11.31
C PHE A 42 -10.38 9.82 -11.91
N GLN A 43 -11.20 9.19 -12.75
CA GLN A 43 -12.33 9.83 -13.44
C GLN A 43 -12.00 11.17 -14.15
N GLY A 44 -10.77 11.31 -14.67
CA GLY A 44 -10.34 12.50 -15.40
C GLY A 44 -9.89 13.67 -14.52
N ALA A 45 -9.75 13.47 -13.20
CA ALA A 45 -9.22 14.46 -12.28
C ALA A 45 -8.00 13.91 -11.52
N VAL A 46 -7.16 14.82 -11.03
CA VAL A 46 -6.11 14.48 -10.06
C VAL A 46 -6.78 14.31 -8.71
N GLU A 47 -6.54 13.16 -8.09
CA GLU A 47 -6.90 12.89 -6.70
C GLU A 47 -5.66 12.91 -5.83
N TRP A 48 -5.83 13.50 -4.65
CA TRP A 48 -4.79 13.59 -3.63
C TRP A 48 -5.41 13.26 -2.29
N LEU A 49 -5.15 12.05 -1.82
CA LEU A 49 -5.76 11.51 -0.62
C LEU A 49 -4.75 11.46 0.52
N SER A 50 -5.25 11.70 1.72
CA SER A 50 -4.58 11.24 2.95
C SER A 50 -4.69 9.72 3.07
N VAL A 51 -3.91 9.12 3.97
CA VAL A 51 -4.01 7.68 4.28
C VAL A 51 -5.43 7.29 4.67
N ASP A 52 -6.10 8.07 5.53
CA ASP A 52 -7.48 7.79 5.93
C ASP A 52 -8.48 7.94 4.77
N GLY A 53 -8.27 8.91 3.87
CA GLY A 53 -9.06 9.04 2.66
C GLY A 53 -8.96 7.80 1.77
N TYR A 54 -7.72 7.37 1.48
CA TYR A 54 -7.45 6.17 0.71
C TYR A 54 -8.03 4.90 1.35
N VAL A 55 -7.83 4.72 2.66
CA VAL A 55 -8.40 3.58 3.40
C VAL A 55 -9.93 3.58 3.31
N GLY A 56 -10.56 4.75 3.42
CA GLY A 56 -12.00 4.91 3.24
C GLY A 56 -12.48 4.47 1.86
N GLU A 57 -11.75 4.81 0.80
CA GLU A 57 -12.07 4.36 -0.57
C GLU A 57 -11.94 2.85 -0.74
N VAL A 58 -10.88 2.24 -0.20
CA VAL A 58 -10.70 0.77 -0.26
C VAL A 58 -11.85 0.06 0.46
N MET A 59 -12.28 0.56 1.63
CA MET A 59 -13.44 0.00 2.35
C MET A 59 -14.76 0.25 1.59
N GLY A 60 -14.90 1.40 0.95
CA GLY A 60 -16.11 1.80 0.22
C GLY A 60 -16.28 1.13 -1.14
N ALA A 61 -15.24 0.50 -1.68
CA ALA A 61 -15.29 -0.19 -2.96
C ALA A 61 -16.18 -1.46 -2.94
N ASP A 62 -16.49 -1.99 -1.75
CA ASP A 62 -17.36 -3.16 -1.52
C ASP A 62 -17.03 -4.37 -2.41
N LEU A 63 -15.73 -4.60 -2.62
CA LEU A 63 -15.22 -5.72 -3.39
C LEU A 63 -15.11 -6.97 -2.49
N ALA A 64 -15.38 -8.14 -3.08
CA ALA A 64 -15.18 -9.41 -2.38
C ALA A 64 -13.69 -9.58 -1.99
N PRO A 65 -13.38 -9.96 -0.74
CA PRO A 65 -12.01 -10.15 -0.29
C PRO A 65 -11.25 -11.16 -1.15
N ASN A 66 -10.03 -10.79 -1.56
CA ASN A 66 -9.12 -11.68 -2.28
C ASN A 66 -7.89 -11.98 -1.41
N ASN A 67 -7.79 -13.22 -0.94
CA ASN A 67 -6.70 -13.71 -0.09
C ASN A 67 -5.46 -14.16 -0.88
N SER A 68 -5.49 -14.08 -2.21
CA SER A 68 -4.37 -14.47 -3.09
C SER A 68 -4.23 -13.49 -4.25
N PRO A 69 -3.97 -12.20 -3.97
CA PRO A 69 -3.75 -11.20 -5.01
C PRO A 69 -2.56 -11.59 -5.89
N ASN A 70 -2.67 -11.35 -7.19
CA ASN A 70 -1.55 -11.50 -8.12
C ASN A 70 -0.79 -10.17 -8.19
N TRP A 71 0.44 -10.17 -7.69
CA TRP A 71 1.32 -9.00 -7.70
C TRP A 71 2.79 -9.43 -7.78
N LYS A 72 3.66 -8.48 -8.12
CA LYS A 72 5.11 -8.64 -8.08
C LYS A 72 5.79 -7.30 -7.86
N ILE A 73 6.89 -7.30 -7.12
CA ILE A 73 7.81 -6.16 -7.10
C ILE A 73 8.67 -6.21 -8.36
N LEU A 74 8.68 -5.13 -9.13
CA LEU A 74 9.45 -5.02 -10.37
C LEU A 74 10.86 -4.48 -10.15
N LEU A 75 11.01 -3.57 -9.20
CA LEU A 75 12.25 -2.87 -8.91
C LEU A 75 12.25 -2.46 -7.43
N LEU A 76 13.37 -2.70 -6.75
CA LEU A 76 13.71 -2.04 -5.49
C LEU A 76 15.04 -1.33 -5.70
N ASP A 77 15.05 -0.04 -5.45
CA ASP A 77 16.28 0.75 -5.40
C ASP A 77 16.47 1.25 -3.97
N ILE A 78 17.63 0.94 -3.38
CA ILE A 78 17.89 1.16 -1.96
C ILE A 78 19.17 1.98 -1.83
N THR A 79 18.98 3.24 -1.45
CA THR A 79 20.03 4.09 -0.90
C THR A 79 19.73 4.25 0.59
N ALA A 80 20.64 3.79 1.44
CA ALA A 80 20.44 3.73 2.90
C ALA A 80 20.01 5.10 3.48
N ASP A 81 19.28 5.05 4.59
CA ASP A 81 18.92 6.21 5.39
C ASP A 81 20.15 6.70 6.16
N ALA A 82 20.72 7.82 5.71
CA ALA A 82 21.94 8.41 6.26
C ALA A 82 21.89 8.67 7.77
#